data_AF-A0A7L2FGF4-F1
#
_entry.id   AF-A0A7L2FGF4-F1
#
_cell.length_a   1.000
_cell.length_b   1.000
_cell.length_c   1.000
_cell.angle_alpha   90.00
_cell.angle_beta   90.00
_cell.angle_gamma   90.00
#
_symmetry.space_group_name_H-M   'P 1'
#
loop_
_entity.id
_entity.type
_entity.pdbx_description
1 polymer ?
#
loop_
_entity_poly.entity_id
_entity_poly.type
_entity_poly.pdbx_seq_one_letter_code
_entity_poly.pdbx_strand_id
1 'polypeptide(L)' 'QDLLFSLLRNGNFWLGLHRPGKRLHWGDGSSYSSRVPVLGNSECVYLADRKRFKNEFCSNEQPYLCSKAPA' A
#
# COMPACT_ATOMS: atom_id res chain seq x y z
N GLN A 1 10.49 1.15 -16.16
CA GLN A 1 9.22 1.77 -15.71
C GLN A 1 8.47 0.73 -14.91
N ASP A 2 8.04 1.04 -13.69
CA ASP A 2 7.29 0.10 -12.84
C ASP A 2 5.86 -0.14 -13.36
N LEU A 3 5.56 -1.39 -13.71
CA LEU A 3 4.30 -1.86 -14.30
C LEU A 3 3.06 -1.49 -13.46
N LEU A 4 3.18 -1.58 -12.13
CA LEU A 4 2.09 -1.33 -11.19
C LEU A 4 1.49 0.07 -11.35
N PHE A 5 2.34 1.09 -11.49
CA PHE A 5 1.88 2.47 -11.61
C PHE A 5 1.35 2.80 -13.01
N SER A 6 1.70 2.01 -14.03
CA SER A 6 1.14 2.20 -15.37
C SER A 6 -0.28 1.64 -15.47
N LEU A 7 -0.59 0.59 -14.71
CA LEU A 7 -1.90 -0.07 -14.72
C LEU A 7 -2.95 0.69 -13.91
N LEU A 8 -2.56 1.37 -12.84
CA LEU A 8 -3.48 1.98 -11.86
C LEU A 8 -3.82 3.44 -12.14
N ARG A 9 -3.70 3.85 -13.42
CA ARG A 9 -3.88 5.21 -13.95
C ARG A 9 -4.94 6.00 -13.16
N ASN A 10 -4.50 6.97 -12.36
CA ASN A 10 -5.32 7.95 -11.62
C ASN A 10 -6.26 7.41 -10.54
N GLY A 11 -5.75 6.65 -9.56
CA GLY A 11 -6.54 6.27 -8.39
C GLY A 11 -5.71 6.07 -7.11
N ASN A 12 -6.39 6.22 -5.96
CA ASN A 12 -5.87 5.83 -4.66
C ASN A 12 -6.33 4.41 -4.35
N PHE A 13 -5.39 3.47 -4.20
CA PHE A 13 -5.71 2.06 -3.98
C PHE A 13 -5.10 1.55 -2.70
N TRP A 14 -5.91 0.97 -1.82
CA TRP A 14 -5.40 0.23 -0.67
C TRP A 14 -4.46 -0.88 -1.11
N LEU A 15 -3.36 -1.02 -0.38
CA LEU A 15 -2.43 -2.14 -0.49
C LEU A 15 -2.62 -3.05 0.72
N GLY A 16 -2.26 -4.33 0.58
CA GLY A 16 -2.15 -5.27 1.69
C GLY A 16 -0.96 -4.98 2.60
N LEU A 17 -0.76 -3.72 2.98
CA LEU A 17 0.35 -3.21 3.79
C LEU A 17 -0.24 -2.32 4.89
N HIS A 18 -0.02 -2.68 6.14
CA HIS A 18 -0.60 -1.97 7.28
C HIS A 18 0.34 -1.97 8.49
N ARG A 19 0.05 -1.11 9.47
CA ARG A 19 0.83 -0.93 10.69
C ARG A 19 0.05 -1.39 11.92
N PRO A 20 0.17 -2.67 12.33
CA PRO A 20 -0.45 -3.15 13.57
C PRO A 20 0.27 -2.64 14.85
N GLY A 21 1.38 -1.90 14.72
CA GLY A 21 2.17 -1.40 15.85
C GLY A 21 3.21 -0.35 15.43
N LYS A 22 4.51 -0.60 15.64
CA LYS A 22 5.58 0.34 15.23
C LYS A 22 6.11 0.11 13.81
N ARG A 23 5.85 -1.06 13.21
CA ARG A 23 6.39 -1.46 11.92
C ARG A 23 5.28 -1.83 10.94
N LEU A 24 5.56 -1.60 9.66
CA LEU A 24 4.69 -2.00 8.56
C LEU A 24 4.89 -3.48 8.22
N HIS A 25 3.78 -4.17 7.99
CA HIS A 25 3.74 -5.58 7.61
C HIS A 25 2.81 -5.77 6.41
N TRP A 26 3.18 -6.73 5.56
CA TRP A 26 2.32 -7.22 4.50
C TRP A 26 1.20 -8.09 5.07
N GLY A 27 0.15 -8.32 4.29
CA GLY A 27 -1.00 -9.16 4.67
C GLY A 27 -0.65 -10.62 4.96
N ASP A 28 0.54 -11.09 4.59
CA ASP A 28 1.07 -12.41 4.95
C ASP A 28 1.85 -12.41 6.29
N GLY A 29 1.95 -11.26 6.96
CA GLY A 29 2.68 -11.07 8.21
C GLY A 29 4.17 -10.77 8.05
N SER A 30 4.71 -10.78 6.83
CA SER A 30 6.11 -10.46 6.59
C SER A 30 6.41 -8.96 6.77
N SER A 31 7.60 -8.64 7.25
CA SER A 31 8.02 -7.25 7.49
C SER A 31 8.26 -6.48 6.19
N TYR A 32 7.80 -5.23 6.13
CA TYR A 32 8.08 -4.34 5.03
C TYR A 32 9.57 -3.97 4.97
N SER A 33 10.18 -4.05 3.78
CA SER A 33 11.62 -3.85 3.57
C SER A 33 12.06 -2.38 3.54
N SER A 34 11.13 -1.43 3.64
CA SER A 34 11.40 0.03 3.65
C SER A 34 12.10 0.57 2.40
N ARG A 35 12.08 -0.15 1.27
CA ARG A 35 12.69 0.30 0.00
C ARG A 35 11.99 1.51 -0.62
N VAL A 36 10.67 1.60 -0.46
CA VAL A 36 9.87 2.77 -0.89
C VAL A 36 9.36 3.47 0.37
N PRO A 37 9.62 4.78 0.55
CA PRO A 37 9.16 5.50 1.73
C PRO A 37 7.63 5.60 1.75
N VAL A 38 7.05 5.41 2.93
CA VAL A 38 5.61 5.61 3.19
C VAL A 38 5.42 6.93 3.92
N LEU A 39 4.62 7.82 3.35
CA LEU A 39 4.37 9.15 3.89
C LEU A 39 3.16 9.16 4.83
N GLY A 40 3.28 9.90 5.94
CA GLY A 40 2.23 10.06 6.96
C GLY A 40 2.43 9.15 8.17
N ASN A 41 1.50 9.20 9.13
CA ASN A 41 1.62 8.50 10.41
C ASN A 41 0.40 7.62 10.79
N SER A 42 -0.42 7.23 9.82
CA SER A 42 -1.57 6.35 10.03
C SER A 42 -1.27 4.86 9.75
N GLU A 43 -2.32 4.04 9.77
CA GLU A 43 -2.25 2.58 9.87
C GLU A 43 -2.19 1.85 8.53
N CYS A 44 -3.16 2.10 7.64
CA CYS A 44 -3.28 1.39 6.36
C CYS A 44 -2.56 2.16 5.26
N VAL A 45 -1.89 1.46 4.34
CA VAL A 45 -1.11 2.06 3.26
C VAL A 45 -1.83 1.94 1.93
N TYR A 46 -1.83 3.03 1.17
CA TYR A 46 -2.37 3.08 -0.18
C TYR A 46 -1.36 3.61 -1.19
N LEU A 47 -1.54 3.18 -2.43
CA LEU A 47 -0.88 3.72 -3.59
C LEU A 47 -1.55 5.05 -3.96
N ALA A 48 -0.81 6.15 -3.90
CA ALA A 48 -1.27 7.46 -4.35
C ALA A 48 -0.84 7.72 -5.80
N ASP A 49 -1.66 8.51 -6.50
CA ASP A 49 -1.56 8.84 -7.93
C ASP A 49 -0.15 9.27 -8.40
N ARG A 50 0.63 9.93 -7.53
CA ARG A 50 2.01 10.37 -7.81
C ARG A 50 3.07 9.29 -7.58
N LYS A 51 2.70 8.02 -7.65
CA LYS A 51 3.60 6.88 -7.39
C LYS A 51 4.21 6.91 -5.98
N ARG A 52 3.44 7.36 -5.00
CA ARG A 52 3.88 7.48 -3.60
C ARG A 52 3.07 6.53 -2.75
N PHE A 53 3.70 5.95 -1.74
CA PHE A 53 2.95 5.24 -0.70
C PHE A 53 2.59 6.26 0.38
N LYS A 54 1.31 6.32 0.73
CA LYS A 54 0.81 7.16 1.81
C LYS A 54 0.01 6.27 2.76
N ASN A 55 -0.09 6.67 4.01
CA ASN A 55 -0.99 6.01 4.95
C ASN A 55 -2.19 6.86 5.32
N GLU A 56 -3.27 6.20 5.73
CA GLU A 56 -4.50 6.81 6.20
C GLU A 56 -5.26 5.82 7.11
N PHE A 57 -6.30 6.30 7.82
CA PHE A 57 -7.15 5.44 8.63
C PHE A 57 -7.79 4.34 7.77
N CYS A 58 -7.75 3.11 8.26
CA CYS A 58 -8.28 1.94 7.55
C CYS A 58 -9.80 2.00 7.30
N SER A 59 -10.51 2.87 8.02
CA SER A 59 -11.95 3.11 7.85
C SER A 59 -12.31 3.91 6.60
N ASN A 60 -11.35 4.51 5.92
CA ASN A 60 -11.63 5.31 4.72
C ASN A 60 -11.96 4.41 3.53
N GLU A 61 -13.10 4.72 2.88
CA GLU A 61 -13.55 4.02 1.69
C GLU A 61 -12.71 4.39 0.47
N GLN A 62 -12.07 3.38 -0.13
CA GLN A 62 -11.36 3.48 -1.40
C GLN A 62 -11.11 2.05 -1.95
N PRO A 63 -10.93 1.90 -3.27
CA PRO A 63 -10.68 0.60 -3.87
C PRO A 63 -9.39 -0.05 -3.37
N TYR A 64 -9.31 -1.37 -3.46
CA TYR A 64 -8.15 -2.15 -3.04
C TYR A 64 -7.50 -2.87 -4.21
N LEU A 65 -6.18 -3.10 -4.11
CA LEU A 65 -5.43 -3.88 -5.07
C LEU A 65 -5.03 -5.23 -4.47
N CYS A 66 -5.51 -6.30 -5.10
CA CYS A 66 -5.13 -7.66 -4.75
C CYS A 66 -3.96 -8.15 -5.61
N SER A 67 -3.11 -8.99 -5.02
CA SER A 67 -2.09 -9.75 -5.74
C SER A 67 -2.03 -11.17 -5.20
N LYS A 68 -1.71 -12.12 -6.07
CA LYS A 68 -1.49 -13.52 -5.73
C LYS A 68 -0.42 -14.06 -6.66
N ALA A 69 0.46 -14.93 -6.16
CA ALA A 69 1.38 -15.65 -7.02
C ALA A 69 0.60 -16.50 -8.04
N PRO A 70 1.08 -16.63 -9.29
CA PRO A 70 0.59 -17.65 -10.19
C PRO A 70 0.67 -19.03 -9.53
N ALA A 71 -0.31 -19.90 -9.84
CA ALA A 71 -0.33 -21.28 -9.36
C ALA A 71 0.71 -22.15 -10.07
#